data_AF-A0A423ETL7-F1
#
_entry.id   AF-A0A423ETL7-F1
#
_cell.length_a   1.000
_cell.length_b   1.000
_cell.length_c   1.000
_cell.angle_alpha   90.00
_cell.angle_beta   90.00
_cell.angle_gamma   90.00
#
_symmetry.space_group_name_H-M   'P 1'
#
loop_
_entity.id
_entity.type
_entity.pdbx_description
1 polymer ?
#
loop_
_entity_poly.entity_id
_entity_poly.type
_entity_poly.pdbx_seq_one_letter_code
_entity_poly.pdbx_strand_id
1 'polypeptide(L)'
;MSADSSHNVQVVSDSYYGSKGDDVFNVSSVEYFSKASSGIHGDVGLDTLKLTGGGQMLDLGAMGEKLTSIEIIDLTGTGDNAINLSLKDVLNLGETNVFHENEMVQMMIKGDAGDVVNLDGLVDAADSGKWVAQGVLALGDTNYQIYQYSTLAAELLVQQGMQTNLV
;
A
#
# COMPACT_ATOMS: atom_id res chain seq x y z
N MET A 1 12.96 -16.12 15.36
CA MET A 1 11.73 -15.53 14.80
C MET A 1 11.24 -14.54 15.83
N SER A 2 11.28 -13.24 15.51
CA SER A 2 10.56 -12.25 16.31
C SER A 2 9.06 -12.49 16.13
N ALA A 3 8.24 -12.08 17.10
CA ALA A 3 6.79 -12.26 17.02
C ALA A 3 6.16 -11.08 16.29
N ASP A 4 5.20 -11.37 15.42
CA ASP A 4 4.27 -10.43 14.81
C ASP A 4 3.63 -9.52 15.88
N SER A 5 3.41 -8.27 15.52
CA SER A 5 2.80 -7.27 16.39
C SER A 5 1.62 -6.57 15.72
N SER A 6 0.69 -6.10 16.56
CA SER A 6 -0.48 -5.34 16.10
C SER A 6 -0.53 -4.02 16.86
N HIS A 7 -0.49 -2.93 16.12
CA HIS A 7 -0.53 -1.57 16.65
C HIS A 7 -1.89 -0.94 16.39
N ASN A 8 -2.45 -0.26 17.40
CA ASN A 8 -3.61 0.62 17.24
C ASN A 8 -3.13 2.05 17.16
N VAL A 9 -3.05 2.60 15.94
CA VAL A 9 -2.46 3.90 15.67
C VAL A 9 -3.36 5.00 16.23
N GLN A 10 -2.91 5.58 17.34
CA GLN A 10 -3.55 6.73 17.95
C GLN A 10 -3.09 8.02 17.29
N VAL A 11 -4.03 8.89 16.95
CA VAL A 11 -3.75 10.21 16.38
C VAL A 11 -2.76 10.98 17.25
N VAL A 12 -2.78 10.82 18.57
CA VAL A 12 -1.92 11.56 19.53
C VAL A 12 -0.46 11.10 19.61
N SER A 13 -0.08 9.97 19.01
CA SER A 13 1.29 9.45 19.07
C SER A 13 2.19 10.04 17.98
N ASP A 14 3.51 9.96 18.17
CA ASP A 14 4.53 10.30 17.17
C ASP A 14 4.64 9.14 16.15
N SER A 15 5.71 8.33 16.19
CA SER A 15 5.90 7.20 15.26
C SER A 15 5.60 5.84 15.88
N TYR A 16 5.20 4.89 15.04
CA TYR A 16 5.11 3.46 15.34
C TYR A 16 6.17 2.70 14.57
N TYR A 17 6.75 1.68 15.21
CA TYR A 17 7.76 0.81 14.65
C TYR A 17 7.30 -0.63 14.80
N GLY A 18 7.44 -1.39 13.73
CA GLY A 18 7.24 -2.82 13.71
C GLY A 18 8.39 -3.57 14.36
N SER A 19 8.42 -4.85 14.08
CA SER A 19 9.24 -5.88 14.68
C SER A 19 10.12 -6.49 13.59
N LYS A 20 10.37 -7.80 13.63
CA LYS A 20 11.00 -8.51 12.51
C LYS A 20 10.08 -9.59 11.94
N GLY A 21 8.81 -9.52 12.30
CA GLY A 21 7.73 -10.39 11.83
C GLY A 21 6.70 -9.53 11.10
N ASP A 22 5.58 -10.14 10.74
CA ASP A 22 4.58 -9.48 9.90
C ASP A 22 3.66 -8.62 10.78
N ASP A 23 3.77 -7.30 10.70
CA ASP A 23 3.06 -6.40 11.60
C ASP A 23 1.81 -5.77 10.98
N VAL A 24 0.83 -5.46 11.82
CA VAL A 24 -0.41 -4.78 11.41
C VAL A 24 -0.58 -3.46 12.16
N PHE A 25 -0.65 -2.36 11.42
CA PHE A 25 -0.91 -1.03 11.93
C PHE A 25 -2.35 -0.62 11.61
N ASN A 26 -3.22 -0.67 12.62
CA ASN A 26 -4.62 -0.31 12.51
C ASN A 26 -4.78 1.20 12.64
N VAL A 27 -5.11 1.88 11.54
CA VAL A 27 -5.26 3.33 11.43
C VAL A 27 -6.75 3.68 11.33
N SER A 28 -7.31 4.29 12.36
CA SER A 28 -8.73 4.68 12.34
C SER A 28 -8.99 5.97 11.57
N SER A 29 -7.99 6.86 11.49
CA SER A 29 -8.08 8.14 10.78
C SER A 29 -6.76 8.49 10.10
N VAL A 30 -6.81 8.79 8.79
CA VAL A 30 -5.67 9.28 8.00
C VAL A 30 -5.15 10.63 8.50
N GLU A 31 -5.92 11.36 9.33
CA GLU A 31 -5.48 12.58 10.00
C GLU A 31 -4.22 12.36 10.85
N TYR A 32 -3.95 11.13 11.30
CA TYR A 32 -2.69 10.77 11.95
C TYR A 32 -1.46 11.23 11.13
N PHE A 33 -1.50 11.11 9.80
CA PHE A 33 -0.39 11.47 8.92
C PHE A 33 -0.21 12.99 8.72
N SER A 34 -1.16 13.82 9.17
CA SER A 34 -1.04 15.29 9.08
C SER A 34 -0.01 15.88 10.06
N LYS A 35 0.39 15.11 11.07
CA LYS A 35 1.32 15.56 12.11
C LYS A 35 2.75 15.53 11.62
N ALA A 36 3.57 16.52 11.99
CA ALA A 36 4.98 16.53 11.58
C ALA A 36 5.75 15.27 12.03
N SER A 37 5.53 14.82 13.27
CA SER A 37 6.23 13.69 13.89
C SER A 37 5.61 12.31 13.64
N SER A 38 4.51 12.21 12.89
CA SER A 38 3.93 10.89 12.61
C SER A 38 4.74 10.08 11.62
N GLY A 39 4.76 8.76 11.82
CA GLY A 39 5.39 7.80 10.94
C GLY A 39 5.05 6.36 11.32
N ILE A 40 4.95 5.48 10.33
CA ILE A 40 4.77 4.04 10.52
C ILE A 40 5.90 3.35 9.77
N HIS A 41 6.67 2.54 10.49
CA HIS A 41 7.85 1.88 9.97
C HIS A 41 7.73 0.38 10.25
N GLY A 42 7.53 -0.45 9.21
CA GLY A 42 7.35 -1.89 9.39
C GLY A 42 8.62 -2.61 9.85
N ASP A 43 9.79 -2.12 9.45
CA ASP A 43 11.10 -2.77 9.63
C ASP A 43 11.24 -4.01 8.73
N VAL A 44 11.23 -5.23 9.27
CA VAL A 44 11.38 -6.47 8.50
C VAL A 44 10.11 -7.30 8.66
N GLY A 45 9.63 -7.87 7.56
CA GLY A 45 8.44 -8.69 7.55
C GLY A 45 7.54 -8.24 6.42
N LEU A 46 6.36 -8.85 6.32
CA LEU A 46 5.31 -8.41 5.42
C LEU A 46 4.33 -7.53 6.19
N ASP A 47 4.54 -6.22 6.10
CA ASP A 47 3.86 -5.27 6.99
C ASP A 47 2.62 -4.66 6.36
N THR A 48 1.60 -4.47 7.19
CA THR A 48 0.27 -4.02 6.76
C THR A 48 -0.14 -2.72 7.45
N LEU A 49 -0.47 -1.69 6.68
CA LEU A 49 -1.29 -0.57 7.17
C LEU A 49 -2.75 -0.85 6.84
N LYS A 50 -3.58 -0.99 7.86
CA LYS A 50 -5.01 -1.23 7.73
C LYS A 50 -5.83 0.00 8.12
N LEU A 51 -6.60 0.54 7.20
CA LEU A 51 -7.65 1.50 7.54
C LEU A 51 -8.79 0.77 8.25
N THR A 52 -9.20 1.30 9.39
CA THR A 52 -10.34 0.77 10.16
C THR A 52 -11.55 1.70 10.13
N GLY A 53 -11.36 2.97 9.75
CA GLY A 53 -12.43 3.93 9.51
C GLY A 53 -12.94 3.92 8.06
N GLY A 54 -13.76 4.93 7.71
CA GLY A 54 -14.49 5.00 6.44
C GLY A 54 -14.47 6.36 5.76
N GLY A 55 -14.71 6.38 4.45
CA GLY A 55 -14.79 7.62 3.68
C GLY A 55 -13.46 8.36 3.61
N GLN A 56 -12.34 7.65 3.76
CA GLN A 56 -11.02 8.25 3.89
C GLN A 56 -10.27 8.25 2.56
N MET A 57 -9.46 9.29 2.36
CA MET A 57 -8.49 9.35 1.27
C MET A 57 -7.08 9.19 1.84
N LEU A 58 -6.42 8.10 1.52
CA LEU A 58 -5.01 7.86 1.84
C LEU A 58 -4.14 8.33 0.66
N ASP A 59 -3.53 9.51 0.78
CA ASP A 59 -2.67 10.05 -0.28
C ASP A 59 -1.19 9.81 0.04
N LEU A 60 -0.59 8.79 -0.56
CA LEU A 60 0.82 8.43 -0.30
C LEU A 60 1.79 9.50 -0.82
N GLY A 61 1.47 10.13 -1.94
CA GLY A 61 2.28 11.21 -2.50
C GLY A 61 2.40 12.41 -1.57
N ALA A 62 1.35 12.69 -0.78
CA ALA A 62 1.33 13.75 0.23
C ALA A 62 2.05 13.37 1.54
N MET A 63 2.36 12.09 1.76
CA MET A 63 2.91 11.61 3.04
C MET A 63 4.44 11.68 3.13
N GLY A 64 5.16 11.79 2.01
CA GLY A 64 6.62 11.83 2.02
C GLY A 64 7.22 10.56 2.65
N GLU A 65 8.10 10.70 3.65
CA GLU A 65 8.81 9.58 4.29
C GLU A 65 8.10 9.02 5.54
N LYS A 66 6.79 9.26 5.66
CA LYS A 66 6.02 8.81 6.83
C LYS A 66 5.74 7.32 6.87
N LEU A 67 5.86 6.65 5.73
CA LEU A 67 5.74 5.20 5.63
C LEU A 67 7.06 4.64 5.13
N THR A 68 7.53 3.55 5.73
CA THR A 68 8.69 2.78 5.26
C THR A 68 8.45 1.31 5.56
N SER A 69 8.79 0.42 4.61
CA SER A 69 8.55 -1.02 4.71
C SER A 69 7.08 -1.32 5.05
N ILE A 70 6.18 -1.04 4.11
CA ILE A 70 4.74 -1.31 4.26
C ILE A 70 4.25 -1.83 2.91
N GLU A 71 4.29 -3.14 2.75
CA GLU A 71 4.07 -3.80 1.47
C GLU A 71 2.57 -4.02 1.21
N ILE A 72 1.73 -3.97 2.25
CA ILE A 72 0.27 -4.12 2.17
C ILE A 72 -0.44 -2.88 2.69
N ILE A 73 -1.33 -2.32 1.87
CA ILE A 73 -2.37 -1.38 2.33
C ILE A 73 -3.72 -2.09 2.27
N ASP A 74 -4.40 -2.12 3.42
CA ASP A 74 -5.72 -2.72 3.56
C ASP A 74 -6.78 -1.62 3.78
N LEU A 75 -7.65 -1.44 2.77
CA LEU A 75 -8.72 -0.45 2.73
C LEU A 75 -10.05 -0.97 3.27
N THR A 76 -10.15 -2.22 3.76
CA THR A 76 -11.41 -2.86 4.21
C THR A 76 -11.92 -2.31 5.56
N GLY A 77 -11.72 -1.03 5.82
CA GLY A 77 -12.30 -0.33 6.95
C GLY A 77 -13.82 -0.23 6.83
N THR A 78 -14.43 0.65 7.63
CA THR A 78 -15.89 0.81 7.58
C THR A 78 -16.32 1.62 6.36
N GLY A 79 -16.87 1.02 5.31
CA GLY A 79 -17.33 1.75 4.13
C GLY A 79 -16.18 2.25 3.24
N ASP A 80 -16.54 2.96 2.18
CA ASP A 80 -15.66 3.16 1.02
C ASP A 80 -14.47 4.07 1.33
N ASN A 81 -13.26 3.57 1.10
CA ASN A 81 -12.00 4.30 1.21
C ASN A 81 -11.32 4.43 -0.16
N ALA A 82 -10.43 5.39 -0.28
CA ALA A 82 -9.65 5.61 -1.49
C ALA A 82 -8.16 5.76 -1.18
N ILE A 83 -7.32 5.37 -2.13
CA ILE A 83 -5.87 5.57 -2.09
C ILE A 83 -5.38 6.26 -3.36
N ASN A 84 -4.50 7.25 -3.19
CA ASN A 84 -3.66 7.78 -4.27
C ASN A 84 -2.24 7.26 -4.06
N LEU A 85 -1.67 6.61 -5.08
CA LEU A 85 -0.29 6.15 -5.07
C LEU A 85 0.32 6.21 -6.46
N SER A 86 1.64 6.31 -6.49
CA SER A 86 2.45 6.42 -7.70
C SER A 86 3.42 5.26 -7.84
N LEU A 87 4.09 5.17 -9.00
CA LEU A 87 5.25 4.31 -9.20
C LEU A 87 6.31 4.46 -8.09
N LYS A 88 6.56 5.70 -7.66
CA LYS A 88 7.56 5.97 -6.61
C LYS A 88 7.16 5.33 -5.29
N ASP A 89 5.88 5.33 -4.95
CA ASP A 89 5.39 4.75 -3.70
C ASP A 89 5.54 3.23 -3.71
N VAL A 90 5.24 2.57 -4.83
CA VAL A 90 5.46 1.12 -4.99
C VAL A 90 6.95 0.77 -4.86
N LEU A 91 7.83 1.54 -5.49
CA LEU A 91 9.28 1.30 -5.41
C LEU A 91 9.87 1.58 -4.02
N ASN A 92 9.27 2.50 -3.26
CA ASN A 92 9.76 2.89 -1.93
C ASN A 92 9.22 2.01 -0.81
N LEU A 93 7.99 1.51 -0.95
CA LEU A 93 7.29 0.76 0.10
C LEU A 93 7.20 -0.73 -0.17
N GLY A 94 7.33 -1.16 -1.43
CA GLY A 94 7.24 -2.56 -1.80
C GLY A 94 8.54 -3.32 -1.59
N GLU A 95 8.45 -4.65 -1.69
CA GLU A 95 9.58 -5.57 -1.59
C GLU A 95 9.64 -6.53 -2.79
N THR A 96 10.85 -6.91 -3.19
CA THR A 96 11.06 -7.80 -4.33
C THR A 96 10.56 -9.22 -4.04
N ASN A 97 9.73 -9.78 -4.94
CA ASN A 97 9.23 -11.16 -4.88
C ASN A 97 8.42 -11.52 -3.63
N VAL A 98 7.78 -10.54 -2.98
CA VAL A 98 7.13 -10.78 -1.67
C VAL A 98 5.81 -11.57 -1.78
N PHE A 99 5.09 -11.49 -2.90
CA PHE A 99 3.83 -12.23 -3.11
C PHE A 99 3.94 -13.36 -4.14
N HIS A 100 4.83 -13.23 -5.13
CA HIS A 100 5.19 -14.29 -6.07
C HIS A 100 6.54 -13.98 -6.73
N GLU A 101 7.25 -15.01 -7.20
CA GLU A 101 8.59 -14.86 -7.78
C GLU A 101 8.52 -14.39 -9.24
N ASN A 102 8.82 -13.11 -9.50
CA ASN A 102 8.85 -12.52 -10.84
C ASN A 102 9.90 -11.39 -11.04
N GLU A 103 10.81 -11.22 -10.08
CA GLU A 103 11.87 -10.20 -10.02
C GLU A 103 11.37 -8.75 -9.93
N MET A 104 10.09 -8.53 -9.62
CA MET A 104 9.50 -7.20 -9.46
C MET A 104 9.49 -6.77 -7.99
N VAL A 105 9.65 -5.47 -7.75
CA VAL A 105 9.26 -4.84 -6.47
C VAL A 105 7.74 -4.81 -6.41
N GLN A 106 7.17 -5.39 -5.36
CA GLN A 106 5.75 -5.66 -5.27
C GLN A 106 5.11 -4.97 -4.06
N MET A 107 3.93 -4.41 -4.29
CA MET A 107 3.05 -3.88 -3.25
C MET A 107 1.62 -4.39 -3.50
N MET A 108 0.84 -4.54 -2.42
CA MET A 108 -0.53 -5.05 -2.49
C MET A 108 -1.54 -4.08 -1.88
N ILE A 109 -2.65 -3.88 -2.58
CA ILE A 109 -3.83 -3.18 -2.07
C ILE A 109 -4.97 -4.17 -1.89
N LYS A 110 -5.45 -4.28 -0.66
CA LYS A 110 -6.68 -5.00 -0.30
C LYS A 110 -7.82 -4.01 -0.11
N GLY A 111 -9.03 -4.45 -0.43
CA GLY A 111 -10.24 -3.66 -0.27
C GLY A 111 -11.43 -4.41 -0.87
N ASP A 112 -12.59 -3.76 -0.87
CA ASP A 112 -13.85 -4.35 -1.31
C ASP A 112 -14.66 -3.42 -2.24
N ALA A 113 -15.93 -3.75 -2.45
CA ALA A 113 -16.78 -3.05 -3.40
C ALA A 113 -17.13 -1.65 -2.88
N GLY A 114 -16.59 -0.63 -3.56
CA GLY A 114 -16.73 0.78 -3.17
C GLY A 114 -15.38 1.45 -3.00
N ASP A 115 -14.34 0.68 -2.64
CA ASP A 115 -12.99 1.18 -2.52
C ASP A 115 -12.39 1.56 -3.89
N VAL A 116 -11.52 2.56 -3.88
CA VAL A 116 -10.91 3.13 -5.10
C VAL A 116 -9.39 3.20 -4.98
N VAL A 117 -8.71 2.68 -6.00
CA VAL A 117 -7.28 2.87 -6.21
C VAL A 117 -7.06 3.85 -7.35
N ASN A 118 -6.42 4.98 -7.08
CA ASN A 118 -5.94 5.92 -8.10
C ASN A 118 -4.43 5.74 -8.26
N LEU A 119 -4.03 5.11 -9.36
CA LEU A 119 -2.66 4.70 -9.63
C LEU A 119 -2.03 5.59 -10.68
N ASP A 120 -1.18 6.50 -10.22
CA ASP A 120 -0.44 7.46 -11.06
C ASP A 120 0.87 6.85 -11.56
N GLY A 121 1.25 7.22 -12.78
CA GLY A 121 2.58 6.98 -13.30
C GLY A 121 3.62 7.94 -12.69
N LEU A 122 4.75 8.08 -13.40
CA LEU A 122 5.69 9.15 -13.12
C LEU A 122 5.36 10.35 -14.02
N VAL A 123 5.07 11.52 -13.45
CA VAL A 123 4.75 12.75 -14.20
C VAL A 123 5.99 13.61 -14.49
N ASP A 124 7.21 13.04 -14.37
CA ASP A 124 8.46 13.76 -14.65
C ASP A 124 9.25 13.14 -15.82
N ALA A 125 9.76 14.03 -16.69
CA ALA A 125 10.15 13.80 -18.09
C ALA A 125 11.31 12.82 -18.39
N ALA A 126 11.74 12.00 -17.42
CA ALA A 126 12.81 11.03 -17.62
C ALA A 126 12.31 9.61 -17.98
N ASP A 127 11.13 9.21 -17.50
CA ASP A 127 10.54 7.91 -17.82
C ASP A 127 9.15 8.11 -18.45
N SER A 128 8.96 7.53 -19.64
CA SER A 128 7.70 7.56 -20.40
C SER A 128 6.88 6.29 -20.19
N GLY A 129 7.25 5.48 -19.21
CA GLY A 129 6.55 4.27 -18.83
C GLY A 129 5.11 4.55 -18.37
N LYS A 130 4.35 3.46 -18.27
CA LYS A 130 2.95 3.49 -17.83
C LYS A 130 2.62 2.20 -17.11
N TRP A 131 1.57 2.25 -16.30
CA TRP A 131 0.94 1.07 -15.74
C TRP A 131 0.20 0.30 -16.82
N VAL A 132 0.44 -1.01 -16.86
CA VAL A 132 -0.21 -1.94 -17.79
C VAL A 132 -0.82 -3.06 -16.96
N ALA A 133 -2.12 -3.26 -17.12
CA ALA A 133 -2.80 -4.43 -16.59
C ALA A 133 -2.29 -5.69 -17.31
N GLN A 134 -1.83 -6.69 -16.55
CA GLN A 134 -1.26 -7.91 -17.12
C GLN A 134 -2.26 -9.07 -17.07
N GLY A 135 -2.69 -9.43 -15.86
CA GLY A 135 -3.52 -10.61 -15.60
C GLY A 135 -3.94 -10.67 -14.14
N VAL A 136 -4.34 -11.85 -13.68
CA VAL A 136 -4.84 -12.06 -12.32
C VAL A 136 -3.93 -13.05 -11.61
N LEU A 137 -3.52 -12.72 -10.37
CA LEU A 137 -2.87 -13.65 -9.45
C LEU A 137 -3.88 -14.11 -8.40
N ALA A 138 -4.02 -15.41 -8.22
CA ALA A 138 -4.78 -15.98 -7.12
C ALA A 138 -3.84 -16.25 -5.93
N LEU A 139 -4.14 -15.68 -4.78
CA LEU A 139 -3.46 -15.92 -3.52
C LEU A 139 -4.48 -16.49 -2.52
N GLY A 140 -4.46 -17.80 -2.36
CA GLY A 140 -5.53 -18.52 -1.65
C GLY A 140 -6.87 -18.39 -2.41
N ASP A 141 -7.92 -17.98 -1.70
CA ASP A 141 -9.26 -17.80 -2.26
C ASP A 141 -9.48 -16.38 -2.83
N THR A 142 -8.47 -15.51 -2.77
CA THR A 142 -8.56 -14.11 -3.20
C THR A 142 -7.83 -13.90 -4.52
N ASN A 143 -8.47 -13.16 -5.44
CA ASN A 143 -7.89 -12.79 -6.73
C ASN A 143 -7.43 -11.34 -6.72
N TYR A 144 -6.25 -11.10 -7.31
CA TYR A 144 -5.63 -9.79 -7.44
C TYR A 144 -5.37 -9.48 -8.91
N GLN A 145 -5.87 -8.34 -9.40
CA GLN A 145 -5.47 -7.78 -10.68
C GLN A 145 -4.03 -7.29 -10.58
N ILE A 146 -3.18 -7.74 -11.50
CA ILE A 146 -1.79 -7.31 -11.61
C ILE A 146 -1.71 -6.09 -12.51
N TYR A 147 -1.04 -5.04 -12.00
CA TYR A 147 -0.55 -3.90 -12.77
C TYR A 147 0.97 -3.87 -12.70
N GLN A 148 1.64 -3.85 -13.85
CA GLN A 148 3.09 -3.70 -13.92
C GLN A 148 3.47 -2.40 -14.61
N TYR A 149 4.55 -1.77 -14.16
CA TYR A 149 5.09 -0.61 -14.85
C TYR A 149 5.93 -1.05 -16.05
N SER A 150 5.75 -0.40 -17.21
CA SER A 150 6.30 -0.90 -18.48
C SER A 150 7.83 -0.80 -18.64
N THR A 151 8.49 0.00 -17.80
CA THR A 151 9.90 0.38 -17.95
C THR A 151 10.75 0.11 -16.71
N LEU A 152 10.11 -0.13 -15.56
CA LEU A 152 10.77 -0.39 -14.28
C LEU A 152 10.16 -1.62 -13.63
N ALA A 153 10.95 -2.30 -12.79
CA ALA A 153 10.56 -3.51 -12.09
C ALA A 153 9.63 -3.21 -10.90
N ALA A 154 8.42 -2.74 -11.18
CA ALA A 154 7.39 -2.43 -10.19
C ALA A 154 6.07 -3.11 -10.55
N GLU A 155 5.43 -3.70 -9.55
CA GLU A 155 4.16 -4.40 -9.66
C GLU A 155 3.23 -4.04 -8.50
N LEU A 156 1.98 -3.70 -8.84
CA LEU A 156 0.91 -3.50 -7.88
C LEU A 156 -0.13 -4.62 -8.03
N LEU A 157 -0.41 -5.31 -6.92
CA LEU A 157 -1.47 -6.30 -6.83
C LEU A 157 -2.70 -5.65 -6.19
N VAL A 158 -3.78 -5.54 -6.95
CA VAL A 158 -5.01 -4.87 -6.50
C VAL A 158 -6.11 -5.91 -6.37
N GLN A 159 -6.65 -6.10 -5.16
CA GLN A 159 -7.70 -7.08 -4.93
C GLN A 159 -8.92 -6.82 -5.83
N GLN A 160 -9.45 -7.86 -6.46
CA GLN A 160 -10.63 -7.74 -7.30
C GLN A 160 -11.86 -7.33 -6.49
N GLY A 161 -12.71 -6.47 -7.07
CA GLY A 161 -13.91 -5.93 -6.44
C GLY A 161 -13.86 -4.40 -6.25
N MET A 162 -12.67 -3.83 -6.22
CA MET A 162 -12.44 -2.38 -6.16
C MET A 162 -12.46 -1.73 -7.55
N GLN A 163 -12.63 -0.41 -7.59
CA GLN A 163 -12.35 0.39 -8.79
C GLN A 163 -10.86 0.75 -8.85
N THR A 164 -10.24 0.64 -10.03
CA THR A 164 -8.88 1.14 -10.27
C THR A 164 -8.86 2.14 -11.40
N ASN A 165 -8.37 3.34 -11.11
CA ASN A 165 -8.16 4.40 -12.08
C ASN A 165 -6.67 4.49 -12.37
N LEU A 166 -6.30 4.38 -13.65
CA LEU A 166 -4.95 4.70 -14.10
C LEU A 166 -4.95 6.19 -14.45
N VAL A 167 -4.14 6.97 -13.74
CA VAL A 167 -4.07 8.44 -13.86
C VAL A 167 -2.90 8.83 -14.75
#